data_AF-A0AA37HGR2-F1
#
_entry.id   AF-A0AA37HGR2-F1
#
_cell.length_a   1.000
_cell.length_b   1.000
_cell.length_c   1.000
_cell.angle_alpha   90.00
_cell.angle_beta   90.00
_cell.angle_gamma   90.00
#
_symmetry.space_group_name_H-M   'P 1'
#
loop_
_entity.id
_entity.type
_entity.pdbx_description
1 polymer ?
#
loop_
_entity_poly.entity_id
_entity_poly.type
_entity_poly.pdbx_seq_one_letter_code
_entity_poly.pdbx_strand_id
1 'polypeptide(L)' 'MLDGASDLLVLALGENGRHARTAVGTNALPRDVSVEIDAIFAVT' A
#
# COMPACT_ATOMS: atom_id res chain seq x y z
N MET A 1 9.48 0.61 6.27
CA MET A 1 8.82 0.83 4.97
C MET A 1 7.37 0.37 4.97
N LEU A 2 7.00 -0.64 5.78
CA LEU A 2 5.65 -1.22 5.87
C LEU A 2 4.50 -0.19 5.93
N ASP A 3 4.71 0.92 6.64
CA ASP A 3 3.66 1.92 6.87
C ASP A 3 3.67 3.07 5.87
N GLY A 4 4.72 3.23 5.05
CA GLY A 4 4.88 4.42 4.21
C GLY A 4 3.73 4.61 3.20
N ALA A 5 3.27 3.51 2.59
CA ALA A 5 2.10 3.54 1.72
C ALA A 5 0.82 3.86 2.50
N SER A 6 0.68 3.29 3.69
CA SER A 6 -0.52 3.49 4.51
C SER A 6 -0.63 4.93 5.00
N ASP A 7 0.47 5.49 5.51
CA ASP A 7 0.55 6.88 5.97
C ASP A 7 0.27 7.84 4.82
N LEU A 8 0.83 7.59 3.63
CA LEU A 8 0.60 8.39 2.43
C LEU A 8 -0.87 8.38 1.99
N LEU A 9 -1.52 7.21 1.99
CA LEU A 9 -2.93 7.10 1.61
C LEU A 9 -3.84 7.86 2.59
N VAL A 10 -3.59 7.76 3.89
CA VAL A 10 -4.34 8.52 4.91
C VAL A 10 -4.06 10.02 4.79
N LEU A 11 -2.80 10.42 4.58
CA LEU A 11 -2.43 11.83 4.41
C LEU A 11 -3.11 12.45 3.18
N ALA A 12 -3.18 11.71 2.07
CA ALA A 12 -3.71 12.22 0.80
C ALA A 12 -5.25 12.16 0.71
N LEU A 13 -5.87 11.13 1.30
CA LEU A 13 -7.30 10.85 1.14
C LEU A 13 -8.13 11.05 2.43
N GLY A 14 -7.48 11.39 3.54
CA GLY A 14 -8.13 11.56 4.85
C GLY A 14 -8.76 10.26 5.34
N GLU A 15 -10.01 10.33 5.85
CA GLU A 15 -10.75 9.15 6.31
C GLU A 15 -10.94 8.09 5.22
N ASN A 16 -11.11 8.51 3.96
CA ASN A 16 -11.20 7.59 2.82
C ASN A 16 -9.89 6.86 2.52
N GLY A 17 -8.78 7.33 3.10
CA GLY A 17 -7.47 6.68 3.02
C GLY A 17 -7.27 5.56 4.02
N ARG A 18 -8.18 5.36 4.98
CA ARG A 18 -8.11 4.23 5.92
C ARG A 18 -8.52 2.94 5.22
N HIS A 19 -7.65 1.93 5.29
CA HIS A 19 -7.80 0.67 4.55
C HIS A 19 -7.38 -0.53 5.39
N ALA A 20 -7.91 -1.71 5.05
CA ALA A 20 -7.32 -2.97 5.44
C ALA A 20 -6.06 -3.22 4.61
N ARG A 21 -5.07 -3.91 5.20
CA ARG A 21 -3.81 -4.24 4.50
C ARG A 21 -3.29 -5.61 4.86
N THR A 22 -2.45 -6.14 4.01
CA THR A 22 -1.59 -7.30 4.28
C THR A 22 -0.17 -6.95 3.88
N ALA A 23 0.81 -7.39 4.65
CA ALA A 23 2.21 -7.17 4.34
C ALA A 23 2.98 -8.48 4.54
N VAL A 24 3.62 -8.93 3.46
CA VAL A 24 4.34 -10.21 3.39
C VAL A 24 5.73 -9.99 2.82
N GLY A 25 6.69 -10.79 3.26
CA GLY A 25 8.02 -10.84 2.68
C GLY A 25 8.10 -11.83 1.52
N THR A 26 8.94 -11.53 0.53
CA THR A 26 9.28 -12.42 -0.59
C THR A 26 10.80 -12.41 -0.82
N ASN A 27 11.33 -13.41 -1.51
CA ASN A 27 12.74 -13.50 -1.85
C ASN A 27 13.15 -12.58 -3.01
N ALA A 28 12.22 -12.22 -3.88
CA ALA A 28 12.43 -11.31 -5.01
C ALA A 28 11.11 -10.70 -5.48
N LEU A 29 11.20 -9.54 -6.14
CA LEU A 29 10.09 -8.86 -6.81
C LEU A 29 10.43 -8.62 -8.29
N PRO A 30 9.42 -8.47 -9.17
CA PRO A 30 9.65 -8.14 -10.56
C PRO A 30 10.46 -6.84 -10.72
N ARG A 31 11.36 -6.81 -11.70
CA ARG A 31 12.23 -5.65 -12.00
C ARG A 31 13.15 -5.23 -10.85
N ASP A 32 13.43 -6.14 -9.90
CA ASP A 32 14.33 -5.90 -8.76
C ASP A 32 13.93 -4.70 -7.89
N VAL A 33 12.62 -4.39 -7.81
CA VAL A 33 12.11 -3.31 -6.97
C VAL A 33 12.09 -3.75 -5.50
N SER A 34 12.28 -2.79 -4.58
CA SER A 34 12.32 -3.10 -3.15
C SER A 34 10.95 -3.43 -2.54
N VAL A 35 9.87 -2.86 -3.10
CA VAL A 35 8.49 -3.05 -2.62
C VAL A 35 7.52 -2.96 -3.81
N GLU A 36 6.50 -3.81 -3.79
CA GLU A 36 5.34 -3.75 -4.68
C GLU A 36 4.08 -3.57 -3.82
N ILE A 37 3.16 -2.71 -4.25
CA ILE A 37 1.90 -2.42 -3.57
C ILE A 37 0.78 -2.56 -4.59
N ASP A 38 -0.25 -3.31 -4.22
CA ASP A 38 -1.50 -3.43 -4.97
C ASP A 38 -2.68 -3.00 -4.07
N ALA A 39 -3.70 -2.40 -4.68
CA ALA A 39 -4.85 -1.83 -3.96
C ALA A 39 -6.13 -1.87 -4.79
N ILE A 40 -7.25 -2.12 -4.11
CA ILE A 40 -8.59 -2.08 -4.69
C ILE A 40 -9.34 -0.93 -4.04
N PHE A 41 -9.94 -0.06 -4.86
CA PHE A 41 -10.66 1.12 -4.41
C PHE A 41 -12.14 1.02 -4.75
N ALA A 42 -13.00 1.39 -3.80
CA ALA A 42 -14.40 1.67 -4.08
C ALA A 42 -14.50 3.03 -4.78
N VAL A 43 -15.17 3.08 -5.91
CA VAL A 43 -15.39 4.31 -6.69
C VAL A 43 -16.89 4.47 -6.86
N THR A 44 -17.48 5.43 -6.15
CA THR A 44 -18.92 5.73 -6.14
C THR A 44 -19.12 7.23 -6.32
#